data_AF-A0A3C0ELB6-F1
#
_entry.id   AF-A0A3C0ELB6-F1
#
_cell.length_a   1.000
_cell.length_b   1.000
_cell.length_c   1.000
_cell.angle_alpha   90.00
_cell.angle_beta   90.00
_cell.angle_gamma   90.00
#
_symmetry.space_group_name_H-M   'P 1'
#
loop_
_entity.id
_entity.type
_entity.pdbx_description
1 polymer ?
#
loop_
_entity_poly.entity_id
_entity_poly.type
_entity_poly.pdbx_seq_one_letter_code
_entity_poly.pdbx_strand_id
1 'polypeptide(L)' 'MRISLTQVAKHAGVSIATASRVLNKSGSMTEQTRLKVLASANELGYVPDRRFRAMGQAR' A
#
# COMPACT_ATOMS: atom_id res chain seq x y z
N MET A 1 3.73 -16.51 9.10
CA MET A 1 2.88 -16.33 7.90
C MET A 1 3.25 -15.01 7.25
N ARG A 2 3.59 -15.00 5.96
CA ARG A 2 4.01 -13.79 5.24
C ARG A 2 2.80 -13.24 4.50
N ILE A 3 2.37 -12.03 4.81
CA ILE A 3 1.28 -11.36 4.10
C ILE A 3 1.77 -11.02 2.69
N SER A 4 1.02 -11.43 1.69
CA SER A 4 1.35 -11.18 0.28
C SER A 4 0.60 -9.99 -0.27
N LEU A 5 1.09 -9.41 -1.37
CA LEU A 5 0.43 -8.31 -2.07
C LEU A 5 -1.04 -8.63 -2.42
N THR A 6 -1.33 -9.88 -2.72
CA THR A 6 -2.67 -10.38 -3.02
C THR A 6 -3.63 -10.20 -1.84
N GLN A 7 -3.15 -10.40 -0.61
CA GLN A 7 -3.95 -10.20 0.60
C GLN A 7 -4.25 -8.71 0.82
N VAL A 8 -3.24 -7.86 0.65
CA VAL A 8 -3.42 -6.39 0.72
C VAL A 8 -4.41 -5.90 -0.33
N ALA A 9 -4.31 -6.41 -1.56
CA ALA A 9 -5.22 -6.06 -2.65
C ALA A 9 -6.67 -6.46 -2.30
N LYS A 10 -6.86 -7.69 -1.80
CA LYS A 10 -8.18 -8.21 -1.41
C LYS A 10 -8.79 -7.42 -0.25
N HIS A 11 -7.98 -7.05 0.74
CA HIS A 11 -8.43 -6.26 1.90
C HIS A 11 -8.75 -4.81 1.51
N ALA A 12 -7.94 -4.20 0.65
CA ALA A 12 -8.17 -2.85 0.14
C ALA A 12 -9.33 -2.76 -0.88
N GLY A 13 -9.85 -3.90 -1.35
CA GLY A 13 -10.89 -3.96 -2.38
C GLY A 13 -10.38 -3.54 -3.76
N VAL A 14 -9.11 -3.78 -4.06
CA VAL A 14 -8.49 -3.42 -5.36
C VAL A 14 -7.90 -4.66 -6.04
N SER A 15 -7.69 -4.57 -7.36
CA SER A 15 -6.99 -5.61 -8.11
C SER A 15 -5.51 -5.69 -7.72
N ILE A 16 -4.91 -6.88 -7.84
CA ILE A 16 -3.47 -7.10 -7.60
C ILE A 16 -2.60 -6.15 -8.43
N ALA A 17 -3.00 -5.91 -9.69
CA ALA A 17 -2.36 -4.94 -10.57
C ALA A 17 -2.41 -3.50 -10.02
N THR A 18 -3.49 -3.12 -9.34
CA THR A 18 -3.64 -1.80 -8.70
C THR A 18 -2.77 -1.71 -7.45
N ALA A 19 -2.77 -2.74 -6.60
CA ALA A 19 -1.89 -2.77 -5.42
C ALA A 19 -0.40 -2.75 -5.82
N SER A 20 -0.03 -3.47 -6.88
CA SER A 20 1.33 -3.44 -7.47
C SER A 20 1.68 -2.04 -7.96
N ARG A 21 0.76 -1.39 -8.68
CA ARG A 21 0.90 -0.01 -9.15
C ARG A 21 1.06 1.00 -8.00
N VAL A 22 0.26 0.87 -6.93
CA VAL A 22 0.37 1.70 -5.71
C VAL A 22 1.75 1.54 -5.09
N LEU A 23 2.22 0.30 -4.90
CA LEU A 23 3.51 0.03 -4.27
C LEU A 23 4.70 0.45 -5.13
N ASN A 24 4.60 0.28 -6.45
CA ASN A 24 5.61 0.70 -7.42
C ASN A 24 5.51 2.18 -7.80
N LYS A 25 4.57 2.95 -7.21
CA LYS A 25 4.25 4.33 -7.59
C LYS A 25 4.08 4.52 -9.11
N SER A 26 3.61 3.49 -9.80
CA SER A 26 3.48 3.49 -11.25
C SER A 26 2.00 3.51 -11.60
N GLY A 27 1.53 4.63 -12.14
CA GLY A 27 0.15 4.81 -12.60
C GLY A 27 -0.56 5.99 -11.93
N SER A 28 -1.63 6.45 -12.58
CA SER A 28 -2.54 7.46 -12.06
C SER A 28 -3.66 6.78 -11.29
N MET A 29 -3.66 6.94 -9.97
CA MET A 29 -4.73 6.46 -9.11
C MET A 29 -5.12 7.56 -8.13
N THR A 30 -6.38 7.56 -7.73
CA THR A 30 -6.88 8.54 -6.78
C THR A 30 -6.19 8.39 -5.44
N GLU A 31 -5.96 9.52 -4.78
CA GLU A 31 -5.34 9.55 -3.45
C GLU A 31 -6.09 8.69 -2.45
N GLN A 32 -7.43 8.66 -2.55
CA GLN A 32 -8.30 7.78 -1.77
C GLN A 32 -7.94 6.29 -1.93
N THR A 33 -7.68 5.83 -3.16
CA THR A 33 -7.30 4.44 -3.43
C THR A 33 -5.92 4.13 -2.88
N ARG A 34 -4.97 5.06 -3.05
CA ARG A 34 -3.62 4.95 -2.50
C ARG A 34 -3.64 4.84 -0.98
N LEU A 35 -4.43 5.69 -0.31
CA LEU A 35 -4.60 5.70 1.14
C LEU A 35 -5.26 4.42 1.64
N LYS A 36 -6.30 3.90 0.96
CA LYS A 36 -6.92 2.61 1.29
C LYS A 36 -5.92 1.46 1.24
N VAL A 37 -5.12 1.37 0.17
CA VAL A 37 -4.12 0.30 0.01
C VAL A 37 -3.02 0.42 1.05
N LEU A 38 -2.55 1.64 1.36
CA LEU A 38 -1.57 1.89 2.41
C LEU A 38 -2.11 1.54 3.81
N ALA A 39 -3.35 1.93 4.12
CA ALA A 39 -4.01 1.58 5.37
C ALA A 39 -4.15 0.06 5.49
N SER A 40 -4.63 -0.61 4.44
CA SER A 40 -4.76 -2.07 4.39
C SER A 40 -3.42 -2.78 4.55
N ALA A 41 -2.36 -2.25 3.92
CA ALA A 41 -1.02 -2.77 4.08
C ALA A 41 -0.53 -2.64 5.53
N ASN A 42 -0.78 -1.48 6.17
CA ASN A 42 -0.43 -1.24 7.56
C ASN A 42 -1.21 -2.14 8.54
N GLU A 43 -2.52 -2.25 8.36
CA GLU A 43 -3.42 -3.09 9.17
C GLU A 43 -3.03 -4.57 9.10
N LEU A 44 -2.68 -5.05 7.90
CA LEU A 44 -2.25 -6.42 7.69
C LEU A 44 -0.79 -6.66 8.09
N GLY A 45 -0.03 -5.63 8.46
CA GLY A 45 1.42 -5.77 8.70
C GLY A 45 2.19 -6.16 7.44
N TYR A 46 1.66 -5.83 6.26
CA TYR A 46 2.41 -5.89 5.02
C TYR A 46 3.47 -4.80 5.06
N VAL A 47 4.67 -5.19 5.46
CA VAL A 47 5.86 -4.37 5.39
C VAL A 47 6.42 -4.55 3.97
N PRO A 48 6.15 -3.63 3.02
CA PRO A 48 7.04 -3.57 1.88
C PRO A 48 8.42 -3.24 2.46
N ASP A 49 9.43 -4.02 2.12
CA ASP A 49 10.86 -3.78 2.41
C ASP A 49 11.30 -2.41 1.87
N ARG A 50 10.82 -1.33 2.44
CA ARG A 50 11.14 0.06 2.13
C ARG A 50 10.77 0.88 3.36
N ARG A 51 11.71 0.91 4.31
CA ARG A 51 12.11 2.10 5.06
C ARG A 51 11.09 3.23 4.91
N PHE A 52 10.07 3.23 5.76
CA PHE A 52 9.17 4.36 5.93
C PHE A 52 9.99 5.54 6.47
N ARG A 53 10.73 6.20 5.58
CA ARG A 53 11.25 7.54 5.83
C ARG A 53 10.15 8.51 5.45
N ALA A 54 9.04 8.46 6.20
CA ALA A 54 8.11 9.58 6.30
C ALA A 54 8.71 10.56 7.31
N MET A 55 9.86 11.14 6.97
CA MET A 55 10.33 12.38 7.60
C MET A 55 9.54 13.50 6.93
N GLY A 56 8.33 13.71 7.46
CA GLY A 56 7.38 14.72 7.03
C GLY A 56 6.53 15.23 8.18
N GLN A 57 7.03 15.12 9.41
CA GLN A 57 6.51 15.87 10.55
C GLN A 57 7.52 16.98 10.81
N ALA A 58 7.29 18.08 10.10
CA ALA A 58 7.85 19.37 10.39
C ALA A 58 7.57 19.72 11.85
N ARG A 59 8.63 20.14 12.55
CA ARG A 59 8.57 21.08 13.65
C ARG A 59 9.52 22.20 13.31
#